data_AF-A0A938FTL2-F1
#
_entry.id   AF-A0A938FTL2-F1
#
_cell.length_a   1.000
_cell.length_b   1.000
_cell.length_c   1.000
_cell.angle_alpha   90.00
_cell.angle_beta   90.00
_cell.angle_gamma   90.00
#
_symmetry.space_group_name_H-M   'P 1'
#
loop_
_entity.id
_entity.type
_entity.pdbx_description
1 polymer ?
#
loop_
_entity_poly.entity_id
_entity_poly.type
_entity_poly.pdbx_seq_one_letter_code
_entity_poly.pdbx_strand_id
1 'polypeptide(L)' 'MKLSEVLAGARLKTALSKRLGQTEIAGLEYDSRRVGPGFLFFAFPGAKADGRKFAGEAMTRGAAAVAS' A
#
# COMPACT_ATOMS: atom_id res chain seq x y z
N MET A 1 5.21 1.05 11.98
CA MET A 1 6.43 0.56 11.28
C MET A 1 6.69 1.44 10.07
N LYS A 2 7.93 1.66 9.62
CA LYS A 2 8.17 2.52 8.45
C LYS A 2 7.95 1.77 7.15
N LEU A 3 7.46 2.46 6.11
CA LEU A 3 7.27 1.85 4.79
C LEU A 3 8.57 1.26 4.22
N SER A 4 9.71 1.90 4.45
CA SER A 4 11.01 1.37 4.03
C SER A 4 11.33 0.02 4.67
N GLU A 5 10.88 -0.23 5.90
CA GLU A 5 11.10 -1.50 6.59
C GLU A 5 10.19 -2.60 6.02
N VAL A 6 8.93 -2.26 5.74
CA VAL A 6 7.98 -3.18 5.09
C VAL A 6 8.48 -3.65 3.73
N LEU A 7 9.11 -2.75 2.98
CA LEU A 7 9.57 -3.01 1.60
C LEU A 7 11.05 -3.44 1.52
N ALA A 8 11.75 -3.62 2.65
CA ALA A 8 13.19 -3.87 2.65
C ALA A 8 13.60 -5.15 1.88
N GLY A 9 12.72 -6.15 1.81
CA GLY A 9 12.93 -7.39 1.05
C GLY A 9 12.36 -7.38 -0.37
N ALA A 10 11.70 -6.30 -0.80
CA ALA A 10 11.04 -6.22 -2.08
C ALA A 10 11.92 -5.54 -3.14
N ARG A 11 11.99 -6.10 -4.35
CA ARG A 11 12.61 -5.43 -5.49
C ARG A 11 11.66 -4.35 -6.02
N LEU A 12 11.95 -3.10 -5.71
CA LEU A 12 11.18 -1.97 -6.20
C LEU A 12 11.55 -1.66 -7.66
N LYS A 13 10.53 -1.35 -8.48
CA LYS A 13 10.74 -0.88 -9.86
C LYS A 13 11.38 0.51 -9.90
N THR A 14 11.11 1.32 -8.89
CA THR A 14 11.58 2.69 -8.76
C THR A 14 12.10 2.93 -7.35
N ALA A 15 13.10 3.78 -7.19
CA ALA A 15 13.63 4.15 -5.89
C ALA A 15 12.53 4.79 -5.01
N LEU A 16 12.48 4.37 -3.74
CA LEU A 16 11.58 4.96 -2.75
C LEU A 16 12.12 6.34 -2.35
N SER A 17 11.26 7.37 -2.40
CA SER A 17 11.68 8.69 -1.90
C SER A 17 11.87 8.64 -0.38
N LYS A 18 12.83 9.42 0.14
CA LYS A 18 13.14 9.45 1.58
C LYS A 18 11.89 9.77 2.42
N ARG A 19 11.07 10.70 1.94
CA ARG A 19 9.81 11.10 2.59
C ARG A 19 8.81 9.94 2.63
N LEU A 20 8.63 9.22 1.52
CA LEU A 20 7.69 8.10 1.43
C LEU A 20 8.18 6.89 2.26
N GLY A 21 9.48 6.63 2.27
CA GLY A 21 10.06 5.56 3.10
C GLY A 21 9.90 5.78 4.60
N GLN A 22 9.83 7.04 5.05
CA GLN A 22 9.60 7.39 6.44
C GLN A 22 8.12 7.37 6.86
N THR A 23 7.19 7.16 5.92
CA THR A 23 5.76 7.07 6.22
C THR A 23 5.49 5.94 7.21
N GLU A 24 4.74 6.25 8.26
CA GLU A 24 4.30 5.26 9.23
C GLU A 24 3.16 4.42 8.66
N ILE A 25 3.32 3.12 8.76
CA ILE A 25 2.35 2.11 8.37
C ILE A 25 1.80 1.45 9.64
N ALA A 26 0.48 1.51 9.79
CA ALA A 26 -0.27 0.94 10.90
C ALA A 26 -0.71 -0.50 10.63
N GLY A 27 -0.83 -0.89 9.35
CA GLY A 27 -1.28 -2.21 8.93
C GLY A 27 -1.08 -2.44 7.45
N LEU A 28 -1.20 -3.70 7.02
CA LEU A 28 -1.12 -4.13 5.63
C LEU A 28 -2.45 -4.76 5.24
N GLU A 29 -3.00 -4.41 4.07
CA GLU A 29 -4.25 -4.99 3.61
C GLU A 29 -4.30 -5.06 2.08
N TYR A 30 -4.96 -6.08 1.53
CA TYR A 30 -5.14 -6.27 0.09
C TYR A 30 -6.61 -6.20 -0.32
N ASP A 31 -7.54 -6.18 0.63
CA ASP A 31 -8.96 -5.91 0.40
C ASP A 31 -9.29 -4.45 0.75
N SER A 32 -9.63 -3.62 -0.25
CA SER A 32 -9.92 -2.19 -0.06
C SER A 32 -11.00 -1.95 0.99
N ARG A 33 -11.92 -2.89 1.18
CA ARG A 33 -13.03 -2.79 2.14
C ARG A 33 -12.59 -2.87 3.60
N ARG A 34 -11.40 -3.42 3.85
CA ARG A 34 -10.80 -3.61 5.18
C ARG A 34 -9.70 -2.59 5.50
N VAL A 35 -9.35 -1.75 4.52
CA VAL A 35 -8.37 -0.68 4.70
C VAL A 35 -8.88 0.35 5.72
N GLY A 36 -7.96 0.78 6.60
CA GLY A 36 -8.19 1.89 7.53
C GLY A 36 -7.06 2.93 7.49
N PRO A 37 -7.16 3.97 8.33
CA PRO A 37 -6.16 5.01 8.45
C PRO A 37 -4.75 4.46 8.69
N GLY A 38 -3.79 4.88 7.88
CA GLY A 38 -2.38 4.50 8.04
C GLY A 38 -2.00 3.16 7.40
N PHE A 39 -2.91 2.48 6.70
CA PHE A 39 -2.62 1.17 6.11
C PHE A 39 -1.85 1.28 4.79
N LEU A 40 -1.01 0.29 4.50
CA LEU A 40 -0.48 0.06 3.16
C LEU A 40 -1.43 -0.87 2.41
N PHE A 41 -2.00 -0.38 1.31
CA PHE A 41 -2.85 -1.19 0.45
C PHE A 41 -2.05 -1.86 -0.66
N PHE A 42 -2.18 -3.18 -0.81
CA PHE A 42 -1.54 -3.91 -1.89
C PHE A 42 -2.51 -4.18 -3.04
N ALA A 43 -2.31 -3.45 -4.13
CA ALA A 43 -3.09 -3.51 -5.36
C ALA A 43 -2.51 -4.51 -6.36
N PHE A 44 -2.69 -5.80 -6.07
CA PHE A 44 -2.26 -6.86 -6.98
C PHE A 44 -3.32 -7.17 -8.06
N PRO A 45 -2.91 -7.55 -9.28
CA PRO A 45 -3.84 -8.14 -10.24
C PRO A 45 -4.31 -9.50 -9.69
N GLY A 46 -5.61 -9.61 -9.39
CA GLY A 46 -6.23 -10.84 -8.94
C GLY A 46 -6.90 -11.60 -10.08
N ALA A 47 -7.21 -12.88 -9.85
CA ALA A 47 -7.91 -13.72 -10.83
C ALA A 47 -9.37 -13.28 -11.08
N LYS A 48 -10.03 -12.69 -10.06
CA LYS A 48 -11.43 -12.24 -10.15
C LYS A 48 -11.57 -10.74 -10.40
N ALA A 49 -10.65 -9.94 -9.88
CA ALA A 49 -10.67 -8.49 -10.02
C ALA A 49 -9.25 -7.93 -9.95
N ASP A 50 -9.02 -6.85 -10.68
CA ASP A 50 -7.76 -6.10 -10.64
C ASP A 50 -7.75 -5.17 -9.43
N GLY A 51 -6.90 -5.47 -8.44
CA GLY A 51 -6.74 -4.70 -7.20
C GLY A 51 -6.43 -3.22 -7.44
N ARG A 52 -5.82 -2.88 -8.57
CA ARG A 52 -5.47 -1.50 -8.95
C ARG A 52 -6.69 -0.61 -9.13
N LYS A 53 -7.82 -1.19 -9.50
CA LYS A 53 -9.10 -0.47 -9.62
C LYS A 53 -9.62 0.05 -8.28
N PHE A 54 -9.16 -0.54 -7.16
CA PHE A 54 -9.59 -0.18 -5.82
C PHE A 54 -8.60 0.71 -5.07
N ALA A 55 -7.50 1.12 -5.72
CA ALA A 55 -6.52 2.02 -5.11
C ALA A 55 -7.16 3.34 -4.64
N GLY A 56 -8.05 3.92 -5.45
CA GLY A 56 -8.78 5.14 -5.09
C GLY A 56 -9.65 4.96 -3.84
N GLU A 57 -10.37 3.84 -3.75
CA GLU A 57 -11.19 3.52 -2.58
C GLU A 57 -10.33 3.37 -1.31
N ALA A 58 -9.21 2.65 -1.40
CA ALA A 58 -8.28 2.50 -0.29
C ALA A 58 -7.74 3.85 0.20
N MET A 59 -7.41 4.77 -0.71
CA MET A 59 -7.00 6.14 -0.35
C MET A 59 -8.11 6.91 0.36
N THR A 60 -9.36 6.84 -0.12
CA THR A 60 -10.51 7.47 0.54
C THR A 60 -10.74 6.94 1.95
N ARG A 61 -10.44 5.65 2.20
CA ARG A 61 -10.52 5.02 3.53
C ARG A 61 -9.33 5.33 4.45
N GLY A 62 -8.33 6.04 3.95
CA GLY A 62 -7.20 6.53 4.75
C GLY A 62 -5.93 5.68 4.65
N ALA A 63 -5.78 4.83 3.64
CA ALA A 63 -4.48 4.20 3.42
C ALA A 63 -3.38 5.25 3.27
N ALA A 64 -2.23 4.99 3.87
CA ALA A 64 -1.06 5.86 3.82
C ALA A 64 -0.32 5.74 2.48
N ALA A 65 -0.40 4.57 1.83
CA ALA A 65 0.23 4.30 0.54
C ALA A 65 -0.45 3.13 -0.19
N VAL A 66 -0.18 3.02 -1.50
CA VAL A 66 -0.58 1.88 -2.35
C VAL A 66 0.65 1.27 -3.00
N ALA A 67 0.77 -0.06 -2.97
CA ALA A 67 1.78 -0.82 -3.70
C ALA A 67 1.14 -1.59 -4.87
N SER A 68 1.69 -1.49 -6.09
CA SER A 68 1.15 -2.08 -7.33
C SER A 68 2.23 -2.60 -8.29
#